data_AF-A0A832WBP5-F1
#
_entry.id   AF-A0A832WBP5-F1
#
_cell.length_a   1.000
_cell.length_b   1.000
_cell.length_c   1.000
_cell.angle_alpha   90.00
_cell.angle_beta   90.00
_cell.angle_gamma   90.00
#
_symmetry.space_group_name_H-M   'P 1'
#
loop_
_entity.id
_entity.type
_entity.pdbx_description
1 polymer ?
#
loop_
_entity_poly.entity_id
_entity_poly.type
_entity_poly.pdbx_seq_one_letter_code
_entity_poly.pdbx_strand_id
1 'polypeptide(L)'
;MSLEGPLFGIMYTFSAALLYPVVIVLMLSVLASLILIGEFLSEYAKRHRDIRKLEDDCKELGKTVKNLEFPEAAKALREIRQNFMVTSFSRDAAPFIEQRYFSAIEKLAAEYEIGMSKQLEKTKILATISPMLGLMGTLIPLGPALIGLSQGDIATLANNLMIAFATTVVGLFAGSVGYVLTQVRRRWYWEDLSDIDYILNVLEENFKVVSGNSTGNGNWQINEQVLFRVADEKMKDEMKAEMMEETNEKKQTLPADRAPGGPGRSEPVDGSC
;
A
#
# COMPACT_ATOMS: atom_id res chain seq x y z
N MET A 1 -7.71 18.52 -51.59
CA MET A 1 -8.44 17.47 -50.86
C MET A 1 -7.79 17.33 -49.50
N SER A 2 -8.43 17.84 -48.47
CA SER A 2 -7.89 17.94 -47.12
C SER A 2 -7.73 16.55 -46.50
N LEU A 3 -6.52 16.24 -46.04
CA LEU A 3 -6.16 15.00 -45.33
C LEU A 3 -6.92 14.82 -44.00
N GLU A 4 -7.71 15.81 -43.57
CA GLU A 4 -8.42 15.81 -42.29
C GLU A 4 -9.50 14.72 -42.21
N GLY A 5 -10.30 14.54 -43.27
CA GLY A 5 -11.37 13.54 -43.32
C GLY A 5 -10.90 12.09 -43.03
N PRO A 6 -9.92 11.55 -43.78
CA PRO A 6 -9.43 10.19 -43.52
C PRO A 6 -8.73 10.05 -42.17
N LEU A 7 -8.05 11.09 -41.67
CA LEU A 7 -7.35 11.05 -40.39
C LEU A 7 -8.34 10.95 -39.21
N PHE A 8 -9.42 11.74 -39.23
CA PHE A 8 -10.50 11.64 -38.24
C PHE A 8 -11.21 10.29 -38.28
N GLY A 9 -11.44 9.72 -39.48
CA GLY A 9 -12.04 8.39 -39.62
C GLY A 9 -11.19 7.27 -39.01
N ILE A 10 -9.86 7.34 -39.20
CA ILE A 10 -8.91 6.39 -38.58
C ILE A 10 -8.92 6.54 -37.05
N MET A 11 -8.87 7.76 -36.54
CA MET A 11 -8.92 8.01 -35.09
C MET A 11 -10.22 7.52 -34.45
N TYR A 12 -11.37 7.77 -35.10
CA TYR A 12 -12.67 7.29 -34.64
C TYR A 12 -12.72 5.76 -34.61
N THR A 13 -12.28 5.10 -35.68
CA THR A 13 -12.27 3.63 -35.76
C THR A 13 -11.37 3.03 -34.69
N PHE A 14 -10.22 3.65 -34.45
CA PHE A 14 -9.30 3.23 -33.40
C PHE A 14 -9.92 3.39 -32.00
N SER A 15 -10.51 4.55 -31.70
CA SER A 15 -11.18 4.79 -30.41
C SER A 15 -12.35 3.83 -30.17
N ALA A 16 -13.18 3.60 -31.20
CA ALA A 16 -14.30 2.66 -31.14
C ALA A 16 -13.82 1.20 -30.95
N ALA A 17 -12.71 0.82 -31.57
CA ALA A 17 -12.10 -0.50 -31.38
C ALA A 17 -11.55 -0.68 -29.95
N LEU A 18 -11.14 0.40 -29.28
CA LEU A 18 -10.70 0.36 -27.87
C LEU A 18 -11.85 0.24 -26.86
N LEU A 19 -13.11 0.49 -27.24
CA LEU A 19 -14.24 0.39 -26.33
C LEU A 19 -14.34 -1.01 -25.68
N TYR A 20 -14.42 -2.05 -26.50
CA TYR A 20 -14.56 -3.43 -26.03
C TYR A 20 -13.42 -3.90 -25.13
N PRO A 21 -12.12 -3.75 -25.49
CA PRO A 21 -11.04 -4.17 -24.60
C PRO A 21 -11.05 -3.37 -23.29
N VAL A 22 -11.36 -2.07 -23.30
CA VAL A 22 -11.46 -1.28 -22.06
C VAL A 22 -12.56 -1.80 -21.15
N VAL A 23 -13.76 -2.06 -21.68
CA VAL A 23 -14.88 -2.60 -20.89
C VAL A 23 -14.56 -3.99 -20.34
N ILE A 24 -13.89 -4.85 -21.11
CA ILE A 24 -13.45 -6.18 -20.66
C ILE A 24 -12.44 -6.06 -19.52
N VAL A 25 -11.40 -5.23 -19.67
CA VAL A 25 -10.40 -5.03 -18.61
C VAL A 25 -11.06 -4.43 -17.36
N LEU A 26 -12.00 -3.50 -17.51
CA LEU A 26 -12.74 -2.92 -16.39
C LEU A 26 -13.57 -3.98 -15.64
N MET A 27 -14.26 -4.87 -16.36
CA MET A 27 -14.96 -6.00 -15.75
C MET A 27 -14.00 -6.95 -15.02
N LEU A 28 -12.82 -7.20 -15.60
CA LEU A 28 -11.77 -7.99 -14.93
C LEU A 28 -11.23 -7.29 -13.67
N SER A 29 -11.06 -5.96 -13.69
CA SER A 29 -10.64 -5.18 -12.52
C SER A 29 -11.64 -5.27 -11.37
N VAL A 30 -12.94 -5.35 -11.67
CA VAL A 30 -14.00 -5.54 -10.66
C VAL A 30 -13.94 -6.94 -10.06
N LEU A 31 -13.76 -7.96 -10.89
CA LEU A 31 -13.58 -9.33 -10.39
C LEU A 31 -12.31 -9.43 -9.53
N ALA A 32 -11.22 -8.79 -9.97
CA ALA A 32 -9.98 -8.71 -9.21
C ALA A 32 -10.17 -7.98 -7.86
N SER A 33 -10.94 -6.89 -7.82
CA SER A 33 -11.21 -6.18 -6.57
C SER A 33 -12.02 -7.03 -5.58
N LEU A 34 -12.99 -7.81 -6.08
CA LEU A 34 -13.74 -8.77 -5.26
C LEU A 34 -12.86 -9.90 -4.72
N ILE A 35 -11.96 -10.45 -5.55
CA ILE A 35 -11.01 -11.49 -5.12
C ILE A 35 -10.07 -10.92 -4.04
N LEU A 36 -9.53 -9.72 -4.23
CA LEU A 36 -8.64 -9.07 -3.26
C LEU A 36 -9.34 -8.78 -1.93
N ILE A 37 -10.63 -8.40 -1.95
CA ILE A 37 -11.44 -8.29 -0.72
C ILE A 37 -11.52 -9.65 -0.02
N GLY A 38 -11.78 -10.73 -0.77
CA GLY A 38 -11.85 -12.09 -0.21
C GLY A 38 -10.53 -12.55 0.41
N GLU A 39 -9.42 -12.35 -0.29
CA GLU A 39 -8.08 -12.61 0.23
C GLU A 39 -7.81 -11.81 1.51
N PHE A 40 -8.14 -10.53 1.49
CA PHE A 40 -7.99 -9.63 2.63
C PHE A 40 -8.83 -10.07 3.84
N LEU A 41 -10.09 -10.49 3.63
CA LEU A 41 -10.94 -11.02 4.71
C LEU A 41 -10.37 -12.30 5.30
N SER A 42 -9.86 -13.21 4.45
CA SER A 42 -9.22 -14.44 4.90
C SER A 42 -7.95 -14.15 5.70
N GLU A 43 -7.16 -13.16 5.28
CA GLU A 43 -5.96 -12.71 5.97
C GLU A 43 -6.30 -12.05 7.31
N TYR A 44 -7.31 -11.17 7.32
CA TYR A 44 -7.82 -10.51 8.51
C TYR A 44 -8.31 -11.49 9.57
N ALA A 45 -9.14 -12.46 9.18
CA ALA A 45 -9.73 -13.42 10.08
C ALA A 45 -8.70 -14.36 10.73
N LYS A 46 -7.55 -14.57 10.07
CA LYS A 46 -6.48 -15.46 10.55
C LYS A 46 -5.45 -14.74 11.41
N ARG A 47 -5.53 -13.40 11.52
CA ARG A 47 -4.52 -12.58 12.20
C ARG A 47 -4.75 -12.59 13.72
N HIS A 48 -3.88 -13.31 14.43
CA HIS A 48 -3.67 -13.15 15.87
C HIS A 48 -2.28 -12.56 16.09
N ARG A 49 -2.21 -11.31 16.56
CA ARG A 49 -0.95 -10.63 16.92
C ARG A 49 -0.89 -10.49 18.43
N ASP A 50 0.10 -11.10 19.06
CA ASP A 50 0.34 -11.01 20.50
C ASP A 50 1.74 -10.42 20.76
N ILE A 51 1.80 -9.09 20.87
CA ILE A 51 3.05 -8.32 21.07
C ILE A 51 3.78 -8.76 22.35
N ARG A 52 3.04 -9.01 23.43
CA ARG A 52 3.62 -9.44 24.71
C ARG A 52 4.30 -10.79 24.61
N LYS A 53 3.67 -11.72 23.88
CA LYS A 53 4.22 -13.06 23.68
C LYS A 53 5.47 -13.01 22.81
N LEU A 54 5.51 -12.15 21.79
CA LEU A 54 6.70 -11.94 20.97
C LEU A 54 7.88 -11.41 21.81
N GLU A 55 7.62 -10.47 22.72
CA GLU A 55 8.65 -9.94 23.61
C GLU A 55 9.22 -11.03 24.54
N ASP A 56 8.34 -11.88 25.09
CA ASP A 56 8.74 -13.00 25.94
C ASP A 56 9.55 -14.05 25.15
N ASP A 57 9.07 -14.45 23.97
CA ASP A 57 9.75 -15.41 23.08
C ASP A 57 11.13 -14.87 22.65
N CYS A 58 11.24 -13.57 22.32
CA CYS A 58 12.51 -12.92 21.96
C CYS A 58 13.48 -12.84 23.15
N LYS A 59 12.99 -12.59 24.37
CA LYS A 59 13.83 -12.62 25.58
C LYS A 59 14.38 -14.01 25.85
N GLU A 60 13.57 -15.05 25.64
CA GLU A 60 13.99 -16.45 25.78
C GLU A 60 15.01 -16.85 24.70
N LEU A 61 14.76 -16.45 23.44
CA LEU A 61 15.69 -16.63 22.33
C LEU A 61 17.05 -15.99 22.62
N GLY A 62 17.08 -14.73 23.06
CA GLY A 62 18.31 -14.01 23.38
C GLY A 62 19.12 -14.69 24.48
N LYS A 63 18.46 -15.19 25.54
CA LYS A 63 19.12 -15.96 26.62
C LYS A 63 19.77 -17.24 26.08
N THR A 64 19.06 -17.97 25.22
CA THR A 64 19.50 -19.26 24.69
C THR A 64 20.69 -19.09 23.72
N VAL A 65 20.66 -18.05 22.89
CA VAL A 65 21.80 -17.68 22.03
C VAL A 65 23.02 -17.28 22.86
N LYS A 66 22.83 -16.51 23.94
CA LYS A 66 23.89 -16.10 24.86
C LYS A 66 24.55 -17.27 25.58
N ASN A 67 23.79 -18.32 25.89
CA ASN A 67 24.28 -19.54 26.52
C ASN A 67 24.98 -20.51 25.55
N LEU A 68 25.14 -20.15 24.27
CA LEU A 68 25.71 -20.98 23.19
C LEU A 68 24.94 -22.27 22.87
N GLU A 69 23.67 -22.36 23.26
CA GLU A 69 22.77 -23.48 22.96
C GLU A 69 22.07 -23.26 21.61
N PHE A 70 22.85 -23.17 20.52
CA PHE A 70 22.35 -22.92 19.15
C PHE A 70 21.20 -23.85 18.68
N PRO A 71 21.20 -25.17 18.95
CA PRO A 71 20.07 -26.03 18.55
C PRO A 71 18.79 -25.76 19.37
N GLU A 72 18.92 -25.22 20.57
CA GLU A 72 17.80 -24.84 21.42
C GLU A 72 17.27 -23.45 21.04
N ALA A 73 18.17 -22.53 20.65
CA ALA A 73 17.81 -21.24 20.05
C ALA A 73 17.04 -21.42 18.72
N ALA A 74 17.45 -22.39 17.89
CA ALA A 74 16.73 -22.72 16.66
C ALA A 74 15.34 -23.32 16.92
N LYS A 75 15.12 -23.99 18.06
CA LYS A 75 13.79 -24.45 18.48
C LYS A 75 12.95 -23.28 19.02
N ALA A 76 13.51 -22.45 19.89
CA ALA A 76 12.85 -21.25 20.41
C ALA A 76 12.38 -20.33 19.26
N LEU A 77 13.21 -20.15 18.23
CA LEU A 77 12.82 -19.38 17.05
C LEU A 77 11.67 -20.04 16.25
N ARG A 78 11.67 -21.38 16.11
CA ARG A 78 10.58 -22.11 15.42
C ARG A 78 9.25 -22.07 16.19
N GLU A 79 9.31 -21.89 17.50
CA GLU A 79 8.13 -21.82 18.37
C GLU A 79 7.50 -20.42 18.45
N ILE A 80 8.16 -19.39 17.91
CA ILE A 80 7.58 -18.05 17.75
C ILE A 80 6.31 -18.17 16.90
N ARG A 81 5.16 -18.10 17.57
CA ARG A 81 3.84 -18.14 16.94
C ARG A 81 3.26 -16.73 16.94
N GLN A 82 3.48 -16.03 15.84
CA GLN A 82 2.91 -14.72 15.58
C GLN A 82 2.08 -14.76 14.29
N ASN A 83 2.10 -13.68 13.52
CA ASN A 83 1.47 -13.64 12.21
C ASN A 83 2.10 -14.69 11.26
N PHE A 84 1.35 -15.07 10.22
CA PHE A 84 1.79 -16.07 9.25
C PHE A 84 3.15 -15.73 8.63
N MET A 85 3.37 -14.45 8.32
CA MET A 85 4.62 -13.96 7.71
C MET A 85 5.81 -14.10 8.66
N VAL A 86 5.69 -13.61 9.89
CA VAL A 86 6.75 -13.69 10.92
C VAL A 86 7.06 -15.14 11.27
N THR A 87 6.03 -15.98 11.42
CA THR A 87 6.22 -17.41 11.71
C THR A 87 6.95 -18.15 10.56
N SER A 88 6.66 -17.78 9.31
CA SER A 88 7.35 -18.32 8.14
C SER A 88 8.82 -17.90 8.14
N PHE A 89 9.09 -16.61 8.34
CA PHE A 89 10.44 -16.08 8.47
C PHE A 89 11.23 -16.76 9.60
N SER A 90 10.66 -16.84 10.81
CA SER A 90 11.31 -17.47 11.97
C SER A 90 11.66 -18.94 11.72
N ARG A 91 10.79 -19.68 11.01
CA ARG A 91 11.05 -21.07 10.64
C ARG A 91 12.17 -21.21 9.62
N ASP A 92 12.20 -20.33 8.62
CA ASP A 92 13.21 -20.33 7.55
C ASP A 92 14.57 -19.81 8.06
N ALA A 93 14.57 -18.93 9.06
CA ALA A 93 15.75 -18.39 9.72
C ALA A 93 16.41 -19.36 10.72
N ALA A 94 15.64 -20.27 11.33
CA ALA A 94 16.13 -21.25 12.31
C ALA A 94 17.35 -22.09 11.87
N PRO A 95 17.41 -22.69 10.66
CA PRO A 95 18.60 -23.45 10.22
C PRO A 95 19.85 -22.58 10.06
N PHE A 96 19.72 -21.28 9.79
CA PHE A 96 20.86 -20.38 9.63
C PHE A 96 21.48 -19.96 10.97
N ILE A 97 20.70 -19.98 12.06
CA ILE A 97 21.20 -19.77 13.43
C ILE A 97 22.16 -20.88 13.85
N GLU A 98 21.84 -22.14 13.54
CA GLU A 98 22.68 -23.30 13.89
C GLU A 98 24.08 -23.20 13.26
N GLN A 99 24.17 -22.56 12.09
CA GLN A 99 25.41 -22.40 11.34
C GLN A 99 26.15 -21.08 11.64
N ARG A 100 25.62 -20.23 12.54
CA ARG A 100 26.15 -18.90 12.90
C ARG A 100 26.31 -17.93 11.71
N TYR A 101 25.53 -18.10 10.64
CA TYR A 101 25.59 -17.23 9.46
C TYR A 101 24.57 -16.09 9.55
N PHE A 102 24.86 -15.07 10.36
CA PHE A 102 23.96 -13.94 10.57
C PHE A 102 23.62 -13.20 9.26
N SER A 103 24.60 -12.99 8.38
CA SER A 103 24.38 -12.34 7.07
C SER A 103 23.38 -13.09 6.17
N ALA A 104 23.21 -14.41 6.35
CA ALA A 104 22.18 -15.15 5.62
C ALA A 104 20.77 -14.86 6.13
N ILE A 105 20.63 -14.60 7.44
CA ILE A 105 19.35 -14.24 8.08
C ILE A 105 18.94 -12.82 7.69
N GLU A 106 19.88 -11.87 7.66
CA GLU A 106 19.63 -10.51 7.15
C GLU A 106 19.20 -10.52 5.68
N LYS A 107 19.91 -11.29 4.84
CA LYS A 107 19.53 -11.43 3.44
C LYS A 107 18.13 -12.04 3.29
N LEU A 108 17.80 -13.04 4.10
CA LEU A 108 16.46 -13.65 4.11
C LEU A 108 15.39 -12.62 4.48
N ALA A 109 15.63 -11.79 5.50
CA ALA A 109 14.69 -10.74 5.87
C ALA A 109 14.47 -9.72 4.75
N ALA A 110 15.54 -9.32 4.05
CA ALA A 110 15.44 -8.45 2.88
C ALA A 110 14.62 -9.08 1.74
N GLU A 111 14.74 -10.39 1.51
CA GLU A 111 13.90 -11.10 0.52
C GLU A 111 12.41 -11.07 0.92
N TYR A 112 12.10 -11.21 2.22
CA TYR A 112 10.75 -11.07 2.75
C TYR A 112 10.22 -9.63 2.60
N GLU A 113 11.02 -8.61 2.86
CA GLU A 113 10.68 -7.19 2.65
C GLU A 113 10.30 -6.90 1.19
N ILE A 114 11.14 -7.33 0.25
CA ILE A 114 10.89 -7.21 -1.20
C ILE A 114 9.59 -7.96 -1.57
N GLY A 115 9.38 -9.15 -1.01
CA GLY A 115 8.17 -9.93 -1.22
C GLY A 115 6.90 -9.22 -0.74
N MET A 116 6.94 -8.56 0.41
CA MET A 116 5.83 -7.76 0.94
C MET A 116 5.55 -6.53 0.07
N SER A 117 6.60 -5.81 -0.34
CA SER A 117 6.48 -4.63 -1.21
C SER A 117 5.83 -4.98 -2.56
N LYS A 118 6.27 -6.07 -3.20
CA LYS A 118 5.71 -6.55 -4.49
C LYS A 118 4.22 -6.89 -4.40
N GLN A 119 3.74 -7.33 -3.25
CA GLN A 119 2.30 -7.59 -3.04
C GLN A 119 1.50 -6.29 -2.91
N LEU A 120 2.06 -5.26 -2.26
CA LEU A 120 1.44 -3.93 -2.19
C LEU A 120 1.36 -3.27 -3.57
N GLU A 121 2.40 -3.41 -4.40
CA GLU A 121 2.43 -2.85 -5.75
C GLU A 121 1.25 -3.31 -6.61
N LYS A 122 0.90 -4.59 -6.57
CA LYS A 122 -0.25 -5.12 -7.33
C LYS A 122 -1.57 -4.42 -6.96
N THR A 123 -1.78 -4.20 -5.66
CA THR A 123 -3.01 -3.56 -5.14
C THR A 123 -3.00 -2.06 -5.48
N LYS A 124 -1.84 -1.41 -5.42
CA LYS A 124 -1.63 -0.01 -5.82
C LYS A 124 -1.89 0.21 -7.30
N ILE A 125 -1.38 -0.66 -8.17
CA ILE A 125 -1.63 -0.62 -9.62
C ILE A 125 -3.12 -0.72 -9.91
N LEU A 126 -3.83 -1.65 -9.26
CA LEU A 126 -5.29 -1.77 -9.43
C LEU A 126 -6.04 -0.51 -8.96
N ALA A 127 -5.64 0.06 -7.83
CA ALA A 127 -6.23 1.27 -7.27
C ALA A 127 -6.14 2.48 -8.22
N THR A 128 -5.02 2.61 -8.94
CA THR A 128 -4.77 3.72 -9.87
C THR A 128 -5.33 3.48 -11.27
N ILE A 129 -5.22 2.26 -11.80
CA ILE A 129 -5.64 1.96 -13.17
C ILE A 129 -7.17 1.87 -13.29
N SER A 130 -7.88 1.36 -12.26
CA SER A 130 -9.33 1.15 -12.35
C SER A 130 -10.13 2.45 -12.58
N PRO A 131 -9.87 3.57 -11.86
CA PRO A 131 -10.52 4.85 -12.12
C PRO A 131 -10.18 5.42 -13.50
N MET A 132 -8.94 5.25 -13.98
CA MET A 132 -8.52 5.70 -15.31
C MET A 132 -9.27 4.95 -16.42
N LEU A 133 -9.44 3.63 -16.27
CA LEU A 133 -10.24 2.83 -17.21
C LEU A 133 -11.71 3.22 -17.17
N GLY A 134 -12.27 3.52 -15.99
CA GLY A 134 -13.64 4.03 -15.86
C GLY A 134 -13.84 5.36 -16.58
N LEU A 135 -12.88 6.28 -16.45
CA LEU A 135 -12.89 7.56 -17.15
C LEU A 135 -12.80 7.37 -18.67
N MET A 136 -11.91 6.49 -19.17
CA MET A 136 -11.87 6.13 -20.59
C MET A 136 -13.19 5.52 -21.08
N GLY A 137 -13.83 4.70 -20.25
CA GLY A 137 -15.15 4.12 -20.50
C GLY A 137 -16.25 5.16 -20.74
N THR A 138 -16.10 6.39 -20.24
CA THR A 138 -17.03 7.50 -20.55
C THR A 138 -16.74 8.22 -21.84
N LEU A 139 -15.46 8.41 -22.17
CA LEU A 139 -15.04 9.29 -23.25
C LEU A 139 -15.25 8.63 -24.61
N ILE A 140 -15.12 7.31 -24.69
CA ILE A 140 -15.28 6.54 -25.92
C ILE A 140 -16.74 6.52 -26.43
N PRO A 141 -17.76 6.16 -25.61
CA PRO A 141 -19.17 6.14 -26.06
C PRO A 141 -19.77 7.53 -26.28
N LEU A 142 -19.16 8.60 -25.75
CA LEU A 142 -19.63 9.97 -25.96
C LEU A 142 -19.61 10.37 -27.45
N GLY A 143 -18.63 9.90 -28.22
CA GLY A 143 -18.54 10.16 -29.66
C GLY A 143 -19.78 9.68 -30.43
N PRO A 144 -20.08 8.37 -30.42
CA PRO A 144 -21.32 7.84 -30.98
C PRO A 144 -22.60 8.51 -30.44
N ALA A 145 -22.62 8.85 -29.16
CA ALA A 145 -23.78 9.48 -28.52
C ALA A 145 -24.10 10.87 -29.11
N LEU A 146 -23.07 11.72 -29.31
CA LEU A 146 -23.23 13.04 -29.92
C LEU A 146 -23.61 12.95 -31.41
N ILE A 147 -23.15 11.93 -32.12
CA ILE A 147 -23.56 11.65 -33.51
C ILE A 147 -25.03 11.22 -33.55
N GLY A 148 -25.49 10.38 -32.62
CA GLY A 148 -26.91 10.01 -32.51
C GLY A 148 -27.82 11.20 -32.22
N LEU A 149 -27.36 12.14 -31.38
CA LEU A 149 -28.07 13.38 -31.10
C LEU A 149 -28.26 14.25 -32.35
N SER A 150 -27.23 14.39 -33.19
CA SER A 150 -27.35 15.19 -34.43
C SER A 150 -28.33 14.57 -35.44
N GLN A 151 -28.61 13.28 -35.32
CA GLN A 151 -29.58 12.54 -36.13
C GLN A 151 -30.99 12.50 -35.52
N GLY A 152 -31.18 13.04 -34.31
CA GLY A 152 -32.45 13.02 -33.58
C GLY A 152 -32.77 11.67 -32.90
N ASP A 153 -31.81 10.75 -32.83
CA ASP A 153 -31.98 9.46 -32.16
C ASP A 153 -31.63 9.55 -30.67
N ILE A 154 -32.65 9.89 -29.87
CA ILE A 154 -32.53 10.03 -28.41
C ILE A 154 -32.35 8.66 -27.73
N ALA A 155 -32.80 7.57 -28.35
CA ALA A 155 -32.67 6.24 -27.75
C ALA A 155 -31.21 5.77 -27.76
N THR A 156 -30.51 5.94 -28.89
CA THR A 156 -29.08 5.64 -29.01
C THR A 156 -28.23 6.54 -28.11
N LEU A 157 -28.61 7.82 -27.97
CA LEU A 157 -27.97 8.75 -27.02
C LEU A 157 -28.08 8.23 -25.58
N ALA A 158 -29.30 7.87 -25.14
CA ALA A 158 -29.55 7.43 -23.76
C ALA A 158 -28.80 6.13 -23.41
N ASN A 159 -28.80 5.15 -24.32
CA ASN A 159 -28.12 3.87 -24.09
C ASN A 159 -26.60 4.03 -23.95
N ASN A 160 -25.96 4.81 -24.84
CA ASN A 160 -24.51 5.06 -24.75
C ASN A 160 -24.14 5.81 -23.47
N LEU A 161 -24.99 6.74 -23.04
CA LEU A 161 -24.78 7.50 -21.81
C LEU A 161 -24.94 6.62 -20.54
N MET A 162 -25.90 5.69 -20.55
CA MET A 162 -26.07 4.74 -19.44
C MET A 162 -24.82 3.87 -19.25
N ILE A 163 -24.27 3.35 -20.36
CA ILE A 163 -23.03 2.57 -20.34
C ILE A 163 -21.88 3.44 -19.82
N ALA A 164 -21.73 4.66 -20.33
CA ALA A 164 -20.70 5.61 -19.87
C ALA A 164 -20.76 5.80 -18.34
N PHE A 165 -21.91 6.18 -17.79
CA PHE A 165 -22.06 6.39 -16.34
C PHE A 165 -21.80 5.12 -15.52
N ALA A 166 -22.30 3.98 -15.98
CA ALA A 166 -22.06 2.70 -15.31
C ALA A 166 -20.55 2.39 -15.22
N THR A 167 -19.80 2.58 -16.32
CA THR A 167 -18.34 2.32 -16.33
C THR A 167 -17.57 3.20 -15.34
N THR A 168 -17.94 4.47 -15.18
CA THR A 168 -17.32 5.35 -14.17
C THR A 168 -17.57 4.87 -12.76
N VAL A 169 -18.84 4.58 -12.42
CA VAL A 169 -19.23 4.17 -11.07
C VAL A 169 -18.48 2.90 -10.70
N VAL A 170 -18.42 1.94 -11.63
CA VAL A 170 -17.76 0.66 -11.43
C VAL A 170 -16.23 0.82 -11.37
N GLY A 171 -15.63 1.63 -12.23
CA GLY A 171 -14.19 1.91 -12.23
C GLY A 171 -13.72 2.62 -10.96
N LEU A 172 -14.50 3.60 -10.49
CA LEU A 172 -14.24 4.28 -9.22
C LEU A 172 -14.40 3.32 -8.03
N PHE A 173 -15.45 2.50 -8.02
CA PHE A 173 -15.66 1.50 -6.98
C PHE A 173 -14.47 0.53 -6.86
N ALA A 174 -14.02 -0.06 -7.98
CA ALA A 174 -12.86 -0.95 -8.00
C ALA A 174 -11.57 -0.24 -7.55
N GLY A 175 -11.37 1.02 -7.96
CA GLY A 175 -10.24 1.83 -7.55
C GLY A 175 -10.25 2.17 -6.05
N SER A 176 -11.41 2.59 -5.52
CA SER A 176 -11.59 2.90 -4.09
C SER A 176 -11.35 1.66 -3.22
N VAL A 177 -11.86 0.49 -3.61
CA VAL A 177 -11.58 -0.77 -2.92
C VAL A 177 -10.08 -1.05 -2.93
N GLY A 178 -9.43 -0.98 -4.09
CA GLY A 178 -7.98 -1.19 -4.20
C GLY A 178 -7.17 -0.23 -3.31
N TYR A 179 -7.58 1.04 -3.24
CA TYR A 179 -6.93 2.05 -2.40
C TYR A 179 -7.04 1.72 -0.92
N VAL A 180 -8.26 1.42 -0.43
CA VAL A 180 -8.50 1.06 0.98
C VAL A 180 -7.71 -0.19 1.36
N LEU A 181 -7.73 -1.22 0.51
CA LEU A 181 -6.95 -2.44 0.75
C LEU A 181 -5.45 -2.18 0.80
N THR A 182 -4.93 -1.33 -0.10
CA THR A 182 -3.51 -0.94 -0.10
C THR A 182 -3.13 -0.25 1.21
N GLN A 183 -3.96 0.68 1.69
CA GLN A 183 -3.71 1.40 2.94
C GLN A 183 -3.66 0.47 4.16
N VAL A 184 -4.61 -0.46 4.27
CA VAL A 184 -4.65 -1.38 5.41
C VAL A 184 -3.50 -2.39 5.34
N ARG A 185 -3.27 -3.02 4.18
CA ARG A 185 -2.16 -3.97 4.00
C ARG A 185 -0.81 -3.33 4.25
N ARG A 186 -0.62 -2.07 3.81
CA ARG A 186 0.61 -1.32 4.07
C ARG A 186 0.88 -1.23 5.56
N ARG A 187 -0.10 -0.81 6.36
CA ARG A 187 0.05 -0.73 7.82
C ARG A 187 0.42 -2.07 8.44
N TRP A 188 -0.21 -3.15 7.99
CA TRP A 188 0.04 -4.50 8.47
C TRP A 188 1.44 -5.00 8.15
N TYR A 189 1.90 -4.85 6.90
CA TYR A 189 3.25 -5.27 6.50
C TYR A 189 4.33 -4.45 7.18
N TRP A 190 4.06 -3.17 7.48
CA TRP A 190 4.93 -2.36 8.32
C TRP A 190 5.06 -2.90 9.74
N GLU A 191 3.96 -3.32 10.36
CA GLU A 191 3.99 -3.96 11.68
C GLU A 191 4.74 -5.31 11.62
N ASP A 192 4.51 -6.12 10.59
CA ASP A 192 5.17 -7.42 10.43
C ASP A 192 6.68 -7.29 10.16
N LEU A 193 7.09 -6.29 9.36
CA LEU A 193 8.51 -5.97 9.13
C LEU A 193 9.19 -5.49 10.41
N SER A 194 8.53 -4.62 11.18
CA SER A 194 9.04 -4.16 12.47
C SER A 194 9.24 -5.32 13.46
N ASP A 195 8.34 -6.31 13.46
CA ASP A 195 8.47 -7.49 14.32
C ASP A 195 9.64 -8.39 13.85
N ILE A 196 9.88 -8.51 12.54
CA ILE A 196 11.06 -9.20 11.96
C ILE A 196 12.37 -8.48 12.31
N ASP A 197 12.41 -7.16 12.14
CA ASP A 197 13.58 -6.34 12.48
C ASP A 197 13.91 -6.44 13.97
N TYR A 198 12.90 -6.51 14.83
CA TYR A 198 13.12 -6.74 16.26
C TYR A 198 13.82 -8.07 16.53
N ILE A 199 13.39 -9.16 15.89
CA ILE A 199 14.04 -10.48 16.01
C ILE A 199 15.49 -10.41 15.49
N LEU A 200 15.71 -9.77 14.34
CA LEU A 200 17.05 -9.60 13.77
C LEU A 200 18.00 -8.86 14.72
N ASN A 201 17.55 -7.73 15.29
CA ASN A 201 18.34 -6.94 16.22
C ASN A 201 18.71 -7.74 17.48
N VAL A 202 17.75 -8.49 18.04
CA VAL A 202 18.00 -9.38 19.19
C VAL A 202 19.04 -10.44 18.83
N LEU A 203 18.93 -11.06 17.65
CA LEU A 203 19.92 -12.03 17.19
C LEU A 203 21.30 -11.38 17.02
N GLU A 204 21.38 -10.25 16.33
CA GLU A 204 22.63 -9.52 16.06
C GLU A 204 23.38 -9.18 17.35
N GLU A 205 22.66 -8.61 18.33
CA GLU A 205 23.22 -8.22 19.62
C GLU A 205 23.82 -9.43 20.34
N ASN A 206 23.07 -10.54 20.40
CA ASN A 206 23.52 -11.74 21.09
C ASN A 206 24.67 -12.46 20.34
N PHE A 207 24.67 -12.46 19.01
CA PHE A 207 25.80 -12.98 18.21
C PHE A 207 27.07 -12.14 18.40
N LYS A 208 26.97 -10.80 18.44
CA LYS A 208 28.09 -9.91 18.74
C LYS A 208 28.65 -10.15 20.15
N VAL A 209 27.78 -10.33 21.15
CA VAL A 209 28.19 -10.65 22.53
C VAL A 209 28.95 -11.98 22.60
N VAL A 210 28.47 -13.02 21.92
CA VAL A 210 29.16 -14.34 21.87
C VAL A 210 30.51 -14.24 21.16
N SER A 211 30.60 -13.48 20.06
CA SER A 211 31.85 -13.27 19.32
C SER A 211 32.85 -12.40 20.10
N GLY A 212 32.37 -11.38 20.81
CA GLY A 212 33.17 -10.51 21.66
C GLY A 212 33.71 -11.20 22.91
N ASN A 213 32.93 -12.07 23.54
CA ASN A 213 33.40 -12.88 24.67
C ASN A 213 34.45 -13.92 24.29
N SER A 214 34.54 -14.29 23.00
CA SER A 214 35.55 -15.21 22.49
C SER A 214 36.84 -14.50 22.03
N THR A 215 36.86 -13.17 21.98
CA THR A 215 37.95 -12.37 21.42
C THR A 215 38.45 -11.33 22.42
N GLY A 216 39.21 -11.78 23.42
CA GLY A 216 40.21 -10.92 24.02
C GLY A 216 41.25 -10.57 22.94
N ASN A 217 41.32 -9.29 22.58
CA ASN A 217 42.25 -8.66 21.63
C ASN A 217 41.87 -8.76 20.14
N GLY A 218 41.52 -7.61 19.55
CA GLY A 218 41.46 -7.47 18.08
C GLY A 218 40.37 -6.52 17.59
N ASN A 219 40.71 -5.24 17.50
CA ASN A 219 40.02 -4.21 16.72
C ASN A 219 39.69 -4.70 15.29
N TRP A 220 38.41 -4.77 14.92
CA TRP A 220 37.98 -4.71 13.51
C TRP A 220 36.62 -3.99 13.34
N GLN A 221 36.74 -2.79 12.78
CA GLN A 221 35.94 -2.24 11.67
C GLN A 221 34.44 -2.01 11.85
N ILE A 222 34.15 -0.78 12.27
CA ILE A 222 32.94 -0.03 11.95
C ILE A 222 33.02 0.34 10.45
N ASN A 223 32.27 -0.32 9.55
CA ASN A 223 32.03 0.28 8.23
C ASN A 223 30.78 -0.19 7.45
N GLU A 224 29.72 -0.65 8.12
CA GLU A 224 28.47 -1.06 7.43
C GLU A 224 27.25 -0.21 7.84
N GLN A 225 27.40 0.66 8.87
CA GLN A 225 26.34 1.56 9.34
C GLN A 225 26.02 2.76 8.41
N VAL A 226 26.80 3.01 7.36
CA VAL A 226 26.61 4.20 6.51
C VAL A 226 25.64 3.95 5.35
N LEU A 227 25.51 2.71 4.88
CA LEU A 227 24.63 2.39 3.73
C LEU A 227 23.15 2.30 4.11
N PHE A 228 22.83 1.85 5.33
CA PHE A 228 21.44 1.77 5.82
C PHE A 228 20.89 3.14 6.23
N ARG A 229 21.73 4.06 6.76
CA ARG A 229 21.29 5.42 7.11
C ARG A 229 20.89 6.25 5.89
N VAL A 230 21.52 6.02 4.73
CA VAL A 230 21.16 6.72 3.48
C VAL A 230 19.81 6.23 2.92
N ALA A 231 19.41 4.99 3.21
CA ALA A 231 18.11 4.44 2.80
C ALA A 231 16.97 4.88 3.75
N ASP A 232 17.21 4.87 5.06
CA ASP A 232 16.25 5.36 6.08
C ASP A 232 15.97 6.86 5.90
N GLU A 233 17.01 7.66 5.59
CA GLU A 233 16.86 9.10 5.38
C GLU A 233 16.07 9.41 4.10
N LYS A 234 16.30 8.67 3.00
CA LYS A 234 15.50 8.80 1.76
C LYS A 234 14.03 8.42 1.96
N MET A 235 13.74 7.31 2.64
CA MET A 235 12.36 6.88 2.84
C MET A 235 11.59 7.81 3.80
N LYS A 236 12.29 8.38 4.78
CA LYS A 236 11.73 9.35 5.73
C LYS A 236 11.50 10.72 5.10
N ASP A 237 12.35 11.13 4.15
CA ASP A 237 12.20 12.36 3.39
C ASP A 237 11.07 12.25 2.35
N GLU A 238 10.91 11.11 1.67
CA GLU A 238 9.78 10.84 0.78
C GLU A 238 8.45 10.81 1.57
N MET A 239 8.43 10.15 2.73
CA MET A 239 7.24 10.10 3.59
C MET A 239 6.91 11.46 4.23
N LYS A 240 7.92 12.29 4.55
CA LYS A 240 7.69 13.66 5.03
C LYS A 240 7.23 14.61 3.93
N ALA A 241 7.72 14.44 2.70
CA ALA A 241 7.31 15.25 1.56
C ALA A 241 5.83 14.98 1.21
N GLU A 242 5.42 13.71 1.15
CA GLU A 242 4.01 13.34 0.95
C GLU A 242 3.10 13.87 2.08
N MET A 243 3.56 13.81 3.34
CA MET A 243 2.81 14.32 4.50
C MET A 243 2.72 15.86 4.57
N MET A 244 3.75 16.58 4.09
CA MET A 244 3.73 18.05 4.01
C MET A 244 2.82 18.53 2.88
N GLU A 245 2.79 17.84 1.74
CA GLU A 245 1.92 18.17 0.61
C GLU A 245 0.45 18.04 1.00
N GLU A 246 0.07 16.95 1.67
CA GLU A 246 -1.30 16.73 2.16
C GLU A 246 -1.72 17.73 3.26
N THR A 247 -0.76 18.24 4.03
CA THR A 247 -1.01 19.26 5.07
C THR A 247 -1.15 20.66 4.49
N ASN A 248 -0.40 20.98 3.44
CA ASN A 248 -0.45 22.29 2.79
C ASN A 248 -1.73 22.45 1.96
N GLU A 249 -2.17 21.38 1.28
CA GLU A 249 -3.42 21.35 0.54
C GLU A 249 -4.64 21.57 1.48
N LYS A 250 -4.63 20.96 2.68
CA LYS A 250 -5.68 21.16 3.70
C LYS A 250 -5.68 22.56 4.33
N LYS A 251 -4.54 23.27 4.35
CA LYS A 251 -4.47 24.67 4.84
C LYS A 251 -4.92 25.69 3.80
N GLN A 252 -4.76 25.40 2.50
CA GLN A 252 -5.18 26.30 1.43
C GLN A 252 -6.68 26.25 1.14
N THR A 253 -7.38 25.17 1.53
CA THR A 253 -8.84 25.00 1.31
C THR A 253 -9.73 25.42 2.49
N LEU A 254 -9.16 25.92 3.59
CA LEU A 254 -9.95 26.47 4.70
C LEU A 254 -10.20 27.98 4.47
N PRO A 255 -11.46 28.43 4.32
CA PRO A 255 -11.75 29.85 4.16
C PRO A 255 -11.42 30.59 5.45
N ALA A 256 -10.47 31.52 5.36
CA ALA A 256 -10.19 32.49 6.40
C ALA A 256 -11.27 33.58 6.40
N ASP A 257 -12.45 33.35 6.99
CA ASP A 257 -13.22 34.44 7.59
C ASP A 257 -14.36 33.98 8.51
N ARG A 258 -14.22 34.27 9.80
CA ARG A 258 -15.30 34.79 10.67
C ARG A 258 -14.71 35.23 12.00
N ALA A 259 -14.43 36.52 12.10
CA ALA A 259 -14.20 37.18 13.38
C ALA A 259 -15.42 37.00 14.33
N PRO A 260 -15.22 36.93 15.67
CA PRO A 260 -16.32 36.87 16.60
C PRO A 260 -17.06 38.22 16.65
N GLY A 261 -18.37 38.19 16.43
CA GLY A 261 -19.24 39.35 16.47
C GLY A 261 -19.23 40.05 17.84
N GLY A 262 -18.89 41.34 17.83
CA GLY A 262 -19.10 42.26 18.96
C GLY A 262 -20.58 42.66 19.11
N PRO A 263 -20.97 43.20 20.27
CA PRO A 263 -22.36 43.18 20.71
C PRO A 263 -23.20 44.35 20.16
N GLY A 264 -24.43 44.00 19.76
CA GLY A 264 -25.67 44.72 20.05
C GLY A 264 -25.75 46.22 19.73
N ARG A 265 -26.42 46.55 18.63
CA ARG A 265 -27.17 47.81 18.51
C ARG A 265 -28.58 47.51 18.03
N SER A 266 -29.53 47.74 18.94
CA SER A 266 -30.97 47.68 18.72
C SER A 266 -31.41 48.84 17.81
N GLU A 267 -32.00 48.52 16.66
CA GLU A 267 -32.83 49.46 15.92
C GLU A 267 -34.29 49.30 16.38
N PRO A 268 -35.02 50.40 16.61
CA PRO A 268 -36.42 50.35 17.01
C PRO A 268 -37.31 50.13 15.79
N VAL A 269 -38.20 49.15 15.88
CA VAL A 269 -39.35 49.01 14.98
C VAL A 269 -40.39 50.02 15.45
N ASP A 270 -40.51 51.12 14.72
CA ASP A 270 -41.64 52.04 14.86
C ASP A 270 -42.79 51.51 14.01
N GLY A 271 -43.92 51.25 14.66
CA GLY A 271 -45.17 50.90 14.02
C GLY A 271 -46.15 52.04 14.20
N SER A 272 -46.65 52.59 13.09
CA SER A 272 -47.96 53.25 13.00
C SER A 272 -48.29 53.65 11.55
N CYS A 273 -49.55 53.37 11.18
CA CYS A 273 -50.32 53.74 9.98
C CYS A 273 -50.08 52.94 8.70
#